data_AF-A0A1V4AS12-F1
#
_entry.id   AF-A0A1V4AS12-F1
#
_cell.length_a   1.000
_cell.length_b   1.000
_cell.length_c   1.000
_cell.angle_alpha   90.00
_cell.angle_beta   90.00
_cell.angle_gamma   90.00
#
_symmetry.space_group_name_H-M   'P 1'
#
loop_
_entity.id
_entity.type
_entity.pdbx_description
1 polymer ?
#
loop_
_entity_poly.entity_id
_entity_poly.type
_entity_poly.pdbx_seq_one_letter_code
_entity_poly.pdbx_strand_id
1 'polypeptide(L)'
;MLYFKFDINYIMENTYIIKLVRPLSRNIRSELFKPPKIYFYDAGLMQVLWLKGLQKEVMGNVFETGVFAELVKRYSHEAVFYWRTKDKKEIDFILKIRNAILPIEIKLNFEQFNPSAIDYFNSHYK
;
A
#
# COMPACT_ATOMS: atom_id res chain seq x y z
N MET A 1 13.82 14.04 -17.29
CA MET A 1 12.44 13.65 -16.91
C MET A 1 12.38 12.80 -15.64
N LEU A 2 13.33 11.87 -15.39
CA LEU A 2 13.36 11.07 -14.15
C LEU A 2 13.58 11.92 -12.88
N TYR A 3 14.53 12.88 -12.91
CA TYR A 3 14.84 13.77 -11.79
C TYR A 3 13.63 14.58 -11.31
N PHE A 4 12.88 15.18 -12.24
CA PHE A 4 11.67 15.95 -11.94
C PHE A 4 10.58 15.13 -11.23
N LYS A 5 10.52 13.82 -11.52
CA LYS A 5 9.56 12.90 -10.90
C LYS A 5 9.98 12.49 -9.48
N PHE A 6 11.28 12.49 -9.18
CA PHE A 6 11.80 12.35 -7.82
C PHE A 6 11.51 13.60 -6.99
N ASP A 7 11.71 14.78 -7.57
CA ASP A 7 11.49 16.06 -6.86
C ASP A 7 10.03 16.24 -6.43
N ILE A 8 9.07 15.93 -7.32
CA ILE A 8 7.65 16.07 -6.96
C ILE A 8 7.20 15.07 -5.90
N ASN A 9 7.64 13.81 -5.98
CA ASN A 9 7.32 12.81 -4.96
C ASN A 9 7.94 13.20 -3.61
N TYR A 10 9.18 13.68 -3.62
CA TYR A 10 9.86 14.16 -2.42
C TYR A 10 9.09 15.30 -1.77
N ILE A 11 8.65 16.29 -2.55
CA ILE A 11 7.82 17.39 -2.04
C ILE A 11 6.52 16.83 -1.46
N MET A 12 5.78 16.02 -2.22
CA MET A 12 4.48 15.50 -1.80
C MET A 12 4.55 14.58 -0.56
N GLU A 13 5.64 13.82 -0.38
CA GLU A 13 5.87 13.04 0.83
C GLU A 13 6.18 13.93 2.05
N ASN A 14 7.01 14.97 1.87
CA ASN A 14 7.37 15.90 2.95
C ASN A 14 6.24 16.88 3.32
N THR A 15 5.24 17.04 2.45
CA THR A 15 4.01 17.79 2.73
C THR A 15 2.85 16.89 3.18
N TYR A 16 3.09 15.61 3.46
CA TYR A 16 2.07 14.66 3.93
C TYR A 16 0.87 14.50 2.98
N ILE A 17 1.07 14.68 1.68
CA ILE A 17 0.02 14.45 0.66
C ILE A 17 -0.01 12.97 0.29
N ILE A 18 1.16 12.41 0.02
CA ILE A 18 1.33 10.99 -0.33
C ILE A 18 2.35 10.32 0.57
N LYS A 19 2.37 8.99 0.54
CA LYS A 19 3.44 8.16 1.07
C LYS A 19 3.86 7.10 0.05
N LEU A 20 5.16 6.88 -0.05
CA LEU A 20 5.73 5.74 -0.76
C LEU A 20 5.78 4.52 0.18
N VAL A 21 4.91 3.56 -0.09
CA VAL A 21 4.84 2.28 0.64
C VAL A 21 5.80 1.29 -0.03
N ARG A 22 6.79 0.84 0.74
CA ARG A 22 7.83 -0.07 0.26
C ARG A 22 7.37 -1.53 0.30
N PRO A 23 7.94 -2.40 -0.55
CA PRO A 23 7.65 -3.82 -0.51
C PRO A 23 8.32 -4.47 0.69
N LEU A 24 7.62 -5.37 1.39
CA LEU A 24 8.28 -6.28 2.31
C LEU A 24 8.99 -7.39 1.52
N SER A 25 10.25 -7.66 1.85
CA SER A 25 10.98 -8.83 1.35
C SER A 25 11.93 -9.40 2.40
N ARG A 26 12.16 -10.73 2.34
CA ARG A 26 13.23 -11.38 3.13
C ARG A 26 14.63 -10.97 2.69
N ASN A 27 14.80 -10.58 1.43
CA ASN A 27 16.10 -10.15 0.90
C ASN A 27 16.08 -8.64 0.62
N ILE A 28 16.87 -7.90 1.39
CA ILE A 28 16.99 -6.44 1.29
C ILE A 28 17.38 -5.97 -0.12
N ARG A 29 18.21 -6.73 -0.86
CA ARG A 29 18.54 -6.38 -2.26
C ARG A 29 17.30 -6.40 -3.13
N SER A 30 16.43 -7.39 -2.94
CA SER A 30 15.21 -7.51 -3.75
C SER A 30 14.15 -6.45 -3.42
N GLU A 31 14.21 -5.87 -2.21
CA GLU A 31 13.36 -4.73 -1.83
C GLU A 31 13.75 -3.47 -2.59
N LEU A 32 15.06 -3.22 -2.78
CA LEU A 32 15.57 -2.06 -3.51
C LEU A 32 15.16 -2.01 -4.98
N PHE A 33 14.94 -3.17 -5.61
CA PHE A 33 14.59 -3.24 -7.05
C PHE A 33 13.08 -3.18 -7.31
N LYS A 34 12.23 -3.31 -6.28
CA LYS A 34 10.78 -3.26 -6.45
C LYS A 34 10.30 -1.83 -6.24
N PRO A 35 9.49 -1.27 -7.16
CA PRO A 35 9.03 0.10 -7.02
C PRO A 35 8.09 0.23 -5.81
N PRO A 36 8.14 1.33 -5.05
CA PRO A 36 7.14 1.59 -4.02
C PRO A 36 5.76 1.81 -4.65
N LYS A 37 4.70 1.50 -3.89
CA LYS A 37 3.32 1.92 -4.21
C LYS A 37 3.07 3.32 -3.63
N ILE A 38 2.27 4.13 -4.30
CA ILE A 38 1.91 5.49 -3.86
C ILE A 38 0.52 5.44 -3.24
N TYR A 39 0.38 5.94 -2.02
CA TYR A 39 -0.92 6.13 -1.37
C TYR A 39 -1.06 7.56 -0.87
N PHE A 40 -2.28 8.09 -0.89
CA PHE A 40 -2.58 9.37 -0.26
C PHE A 40 -2.86 9.18 1.22
N TYR A 41 -2.54 10.18 2.03
CA TYR A 41 -2.96 10.20 3.44
C TYR A 41 -4.47 10.48 3.61
N ASP A 42 -5.13 10.95 2.55
CA ASP A 42 -6.56 11.23 2.52
C ASP A 42 -7.18 10.74 1.20
N ALA A 43 -8.20 9.87 1.30
CA ALA A 43 -8.88 9.30 0.15
C ALA A 43 -9.77 10.31 -0.60
N GLY A 44 -10.28 11.34 0.06
CA GLY A 44 -10.98 12.46 -0.59
C GLY A 44 -10.02 13.31 -1.41
N LEU A 45 -8.83 13.60 -0.88
CA LEU A 45 -7.78 14.30 -1.60
C LEU A 45 -7.32 13.52 -2.84
N MET A 46 -7.13 12.20 -2.71
CA MET A 46 -6.89 11.32 -3.84
C MET A 46 -7.98 11.49 -4.91
N GLN A 47 -9.25 11.42 -4.53
CA GLN A 47 -10.36 11.55 -5.47
C GLN A 47 -10.36 12.90 -6.19
N VAL A 48 -10.19 14.00 -5.45
CA VAL A 48 -10.16 15.35 -6.04
C VAL A 48 -8.98 15.53 -6.99
N LEU A 49 -7.77 15.10 -6.61
CA LEU A 49 -6.57 15.30 -7.42
C LEU A 49 -6.45 14.32 -8.58
N TRP A 50 -6.81 13.05 -8.36
CA TRP A 50 -6.63 11.97 -9.34
C TRP A 50 -7.88 11.75 -10.19
N LEU A 51 -9.07 11.68 -9.57
CA LEU A 51 -10.34 11.42 -10.24
C LEU A 51 -11.08 12.70 -10.64
N LYS A 52 -10.52 13.88 -10.33
CA LYS A 52 -11.06 15.21 -10.65
C LYS A 52 -12.48 15.43 -10.10
N GLY A 53 -12.79 14.82 -8.96
CA GLY A 53 -14.07 14.97 -8.30
C GLY A 53 -14.30 13.89 -7.24
N LEU A 54 -15.28 14.13 -6.37
CA LEU A 54 -15.75 13.15 -5.39
C LEU A 54 -16.66 12.16 -6.10
N GLN A 55 -16.25 10.89 -6.12
CA GLN A 55 -17.02 9.85 -6.76
C GLN A 55 -18.23 9.50 -5.88
N LYS A 56 -19.37 9.23 -6.51
CA LYS A 56 -20.59 8.80 -5.80
C LYS A 56 -20.50 7.35 -5.34
N GLU A 57 -19.75 6.53 -6.06
CA GLU A 57 -19.55 5.11 -5.78
C GLU A 57 -18.20 4.88 -5.12
N VAL A 58 -18.15 3.91 -4.22
CA VAL A 58 -16.89 3.51 -3.57
C VAL A 58 -16.08 2.67 -4.56
N MET A 59 -15.00 3.26 -5.09
CA MET A 59 -14.04 2.54 -5.91
C MET A 59 -13.04 1.76 -5.07
N GLY A 60 -12.59 0.61 -5.55
CA GLY A 60 -11.67 -0.27 -4.81
C GLY A 60 -10.37 0.42 -4.39
N ASN A 61 -9.76 1.21 -5.29
CA ASN A 61 -8.54 1.97 -5.01
C ASN A 61 -8.76 3.13 -4.01
N VAL A 62 -9.93 3.76 -4.02
CA VAL A 62 -10.32 4.78 -3.03
C VAL A 62 -10.47 4.14 -1.66
N PHE A 63 -11.14 2.98 -1.60
CA PHE A 63 -11.30 2.22 -0.37
C PHE A 63 -9.96 1.73 0.17
N GLU A 64 -9.10 1.18 -0.68
CA GLU A 64 -7.73 0.75 -0.34
C GLU A 64 -6.92 1.91 0.24
N THR A 65 -7.00 3.10 -0.37
CA THR A 65 -6.34 4.32 0.13
C THR A 65 -6.93 4.78 1.47
N GLY A 66 -8.24 4.65 1.67
CA GLY A 66 -8.88 4.91 2.95
C GLY A 66 -8.38 3.98 4.06
N VAL A 67 -8.27 2.69 3.77
CA VAL A 67 -7.70 1.71 4.72
C VAL A 67 -6.24 2.02 5.01
N PHE A 68 -5.44 2.37 4.00
CA PHE A 68 -4.06 2.83 4.20
C PHE A 68 -3.99 4.00 5.19
N ALA A 69 -4.82 5.03 4.99
CA ALA A 69 -4.84 6.21 5.86
C ALA A 69 -5.12 5.82 7.32
N GLU A 70 -6.07 4.92 7.56
CA GLU A 70 -6.38 4.43 8.92
C GLU A 70 -5.25 3.58 9.51
N LEU A 71 -4.59 2.74 8.71
CA LEU A 71 -3.43 1.97 9.16
C LEU A 71 -2.30 2.89 9.61
N VAL A 72 -1.99 3.93 8.84
CA VAL A 72 -0.92 4.87 9.17
C VAL A 72 -1.25 5.72 10.39
N LYS A 73 -2.49 6.20 10.51
CA LYS A 73 -2.95 6.94 11.71
C LYS A 73 -2.73 6.13 12.99
N ARG A 74 -2.94 4.81 12.93
CA ARG A 74 -2.89 3.93 14.10
C ARG A 74 -1.50 3.35 14.38
N TYR A 75 -0.71 3.07 13.35
CA TYR A 75 0.51 2.26 13.47
C TYR A 75 1.78 2.91 12.93
N SER A 76 1.72 4.15 12.44
CA SER A 76 2.79 4.81 11.66
C SER A 76 2.99 4.19 10.27
N HIS A 77 3.46 5.02 9.34
CA HIS A 77 3.78 4.59 7.98
C HIS A 77 4.95 3.59 7.93
N GLU A 78 5.79 3.54 8.97
CA GLU A 78 6.93 2.62 9.04
C GLU A 78 6.51 1.17 9.29
N ALA A 79 5.28 0.97 9.78
CA ALA A 79 4.71 -0.36 10.01
C ALA A 79 3.99 -0.92 8.77
N VAL A 80 3.75 -0.10 7.74
CA VAL A 80 2.91 -0.46 6.59
C VAL A 80 3.79 -0.69 5.36
N PHE A 81 3.71 -1.90 4.83
CA PHE A 81 4.39 -2.35 3.62
C PHE A 81 3.35 -2.91 2.64
N TYR A 82 3.72 -3.15 1.39
CA TYR A 82 2.95 -4.04 0.51
C TYR A 82 3.75 -5.33 0.28
N TRP A 83 3.13 -6.37 -0.28
CA TRP A 83 3.88 -7.57 -0.64
C TRP A 83 3.54 -8.04 -2.05
N ARG A 84 4.57 -8.47 -2.77
CA ARG A 84 4.45 -9.00 -4.12
C ARG A 84 5.56 -9.98 -4.45
N THR A 85 5.25 -11.05 -5.16
CA THR A 85 6.23 -12.01 -5.67
C THR A 85 6.54 -11.79 -7.16
N LYS A 86 7.57 -12.47 -7.67
CA LYS A 86 7.92 -12.44 -9.10
C LYS A 86 6.83 -13.08 -9.97
N ASP A 87 6.16 -14.11 -9.46
CA ASP A 87 4.99 -14.76 -10.05
C ASP A 87 3.66 -14.01 -9.82
N LYS A 88 3.74 -12.71 -9.49
CA LYS A 88 2.61 -11.78 -9.42
C LYS A 88 1.55 -12.10 -8.36
N LYS A 89 1.86 -12.88 -7.33
CA LYS A 89 1.04 -12.88 -6.10
C LYS A 89 1.20 -11.53 -5.43
N GLU A 90 0.11 -10.92 -5.01
CA GLU A 90 0.08 -9.62 -4.34
C GLU A 90 -0.76 -9.70 -3.07
N ILE A 91 -0.36 -8.93 -2.06
CA ILE A 91 -1.15 -8.61 -0.87
C ILE A 91 -1.08 -7.09 -0.72
N ASP A 92 -2.23 -6.45 -0.53
CA ASP A 92 -2.36 -4.99 -0.51
C ASP A 92 -1.47 -4.36 0.57
N PHE A 93 -1.61 -4.82 1.81
CA PHE A 93 -0.77 -4.38 2.92
C PHE A 93 -0.20 -5.53 3.75
N ILE A 94 1.03 -5.35 4.20
CA ILE A 94 1.61 -6.09 5.30
C ILE A 94 1.84 -5.13 6.45
N LEU A 95 1.25 -5.44 7.60
CA LEU A 95 1.38 -4.66 8.82
C LEU A 95 2.37 -5.33 9.76
N LYS A 96 3.48 -4.64 10.04
CA LYS A 96 4.55 -5.10 10.93
C LYS A 96 4.43 -4.41 12.29
N ILE A 97 3.99 -5.13 13.32
CA ILE A 97 3.80 -4.60 14.67
C ILE A 97 4.53 -5.50 15.67
N ARG A 98 5.53 -4.95 16.37
CA ARG A 98 6.31 -5.69 17.38
C ARG A 98 6.80 -7.04 16.83
N ASN A 99 6.26 -8.14 17.33
CA ASN A 99 6.62 -9.51 16.97
C ASN A 99 5.63 -10.16 15.99
N ALA A 100 4.72 -9.38 15.39
CA ALA A 100 3.71 -9.86 14.47
C ALA A 100 3.89 -9.24 13.08
N ILE A 101 3.65 -10.08 12.06
CA ILE A 101 3.57 -9.68 10.66
C ILE A 101 2.20 -10.15 10.16
N LEU A 102 1.35 -9.19 9.81
CA LEU A 102 -0.05 -9.43 9.46
C LEU A 102 -0.30 -9.09 7.99
N PRO A 103 -0.65 -10.07 7.14
CA PRO A 103 -1.12 -9.78 5.79
C PRO A 103 -2.55 -9.27 5.83
N ILE A 104 -2.84 -8.23 5.03
CA ILE A 104 -4.12 -7.57 4.92
C ILE A 104 -4.47 -7.46 3.44
N GLU A 105 -5.56 -8.10 3.05
CA GLU A 105 -6.15 -8.01 1.71
C GLU A 105 -7.41 -7.16 1.78
N ILE A 106 -7.60 -6.27 0.81
CA ILE A 106 -8.71 -5.34 0.76
C ILE A 106 -9.62 -5.72 -0.41
N LYS A 107 -10.89 -5.94 -0.09
CA LYS A 107 -11.95 -6.18 -1.05
C LYS A 107 -13.19 -5.42 -0.65
N LEU A 108 -13.89 -4.86 -1.64
CA LEU A 108 -15.23 -4.26 -1.43
C LEU A 108 -16.29 -5.33 -1.20
N ASN A 109 -16.14 -6.49 -1.85
CA ASN A 109 -16.99 -7.65 -1.65
C ASN A 109 -16.12 -8.84 -1.22
N PHE A 110 -16.47 -9.44 -0.08
CA PHE A 110 -15.78 -10.60 0.47
C PHE A 110 -15.79 -11.82 -0.47
N GLU A 111 -16.80 -11.97 -1.33
CA GLU A 111 -16.87 -13.07 -2.31
C GLU A 111 -15.70 -13.06 -3.30
N GLN A 112 -15.03 -11.92 -3.49
CA GLN A 112 -13.86 -11.79 -4.35
C GLN A 112 -12.54 -12.14 -3.65
N PHE A 113 -12.62 -12.53 -2.37
CA PHE A 113 -11.45 -12.89 -1.59
C PHE A 113 -10.86 -14.22 -2.08
N ASN A 114 -9.55 -14.21 -2.33
CA ASN A 114 -8.77 -15.40 -2.68
C ASN A 114 -7.62 -15.55 -1.68
N PRO A 115 -7.60 -16.63 -0.87
CA PRO A 115 -6.60 -16.79 0.18
C PRO A 115 -5.20 -17.17 -0.33
N SER A 116 -5.04 -17.56 -1.60
CA SER A 116 -3.79 -18.13 -2.13
C SER A 116 -2.53 -17.29 -1.89
N ALA A 117 -2.64 -15.96 -2.01
CA ALA A 117 -1.51 -15.06 -1.75
C ALA A 117 -1.17 -15.01 -0.25
N ILE A 118 -2.19 -14.94 0.60
CA ILE A 118 -2.06 -14.95 2.07
C ILE A 118 -1.49 -16.28 2.57
N ASP A 119 -1.97 -17.42 2.05
CA ASP A 119 -1.49 -18.75 2.43
C ASP A 119 -0.02 -18.94 2.02
N TYR A 120 0.33 -18.49 0.81
CA TYR A 120 1.71 -18.48 0.37
C TYR A 120 2.58 -17.58 1.26
N PHE A 121 2.10 -16.39 1.60
CA PHE A 121 2.82 -15.49 2.51
C PHE A 121 3.03 -16.13 3.88
N ASN A 122 1.99 -16.68 4.50
CA ASN A 122 2.05 -17.30 5.82
C ASN A 122 3.05 -18.46 5.86
N SER A 123 3.07 -19.33 4.85
CA SER A 123 4.05 -20.43 4.76
C SER A 123 5.50 -19.99 4.60
N HIS A 124 5.74 -18.73 4.23
CA HIS A 124 7.07 -18.17 3.98
C HIS A 124 7.42 -16.99 4.89
N TYR A 125 6.59 -16.57 5.83
CA TYR A 125 6.88 -15.40 6.68
C TYR A 125 6.46 -15.58 8.15
N LYS A 126 5.78 -16.69 8.46
CA LYS A 126 5.52 -17.15 9.83
C LYS A 126 6.34 -18.40 10.14
#